data_AF-A0AAN9YRG8-F1
#
_entry.id   AF-A0AAN9YRG8-F1
#
_cell.length_a   1.000
_cell.length_b   1.000
_cell.length_c   1.000
_cell.angle_alpha   90.00
_cell.angle_beta   90.00
_cell.angle_gamma   90.00
#
_symmetry.space_group_name_H-M   'P 1'
#
loop_
_entity.id
_entity.type
_entity.pdbx_description
1 polymer ?
#
loop_
_entity_poly.entity_id
_entity_poly.type
_entity_poly.pdbx_seq_one_letter_code
_entity_poly.pdbx_strand_id
1 'polypeptide(L)'
;MYVEKKLQALLLFAITAGTALAAPQPSVDCITPGETTTGTTLAKHTKTPSTTVGLSQTSLSSPSSPLPTSSSASHPATRAAGAARDDEPDWQGIAAKWRAALGKAAWKVNGTLVANALKTARDGHGKMRHELNPGSLAQVLAPGDEHSDYSFEAAFVGGWLCEIPTLPGLGDACEKWGPGWKHGETGHAEILSSEGYNSIGCAWDGGIWACDLGNGV
;
A
#
# COMPACT_ATOMS: atom_id res chain seq x y z
N MET A 1 5.71 -58.86 -4.19
CA MET A 1 7.05 -58.93 -4.81
C MET A 1 7.06 -58.00 -6.02
N TYR A 2 7.69 -56.82 -5.93
CA TYR A 2 8.44 -56.15 -7.01
C TYR A 2 9.08 -54.85 -6.45
N VAL A 3 10.28 -55.04 -5.93
CA VAL A 3 11.50 -54.21 -5.89
C VAL A 3 11.39 -52.67 -5.98
N GLU A 4 11.86 -52.02 -4.90
CA GLU A 4 12.27 -50.62 -4.77
C GLU A 4 13.28 -50.18 -5.84
N LYS A 5 13.17 -48.94 -6.33
CA LYS A 5 14.30 -48.20 -6.91
C LYS A 5 14.51 -46.88 -6.17
N LYS A 6 15.46 -46.90 -5.24
CA LYS A 6 16.20 -45.72 -4.78
C LYS A 6 16.96 -45.14 -5.97
N LEU A 7 16.80 -43.85 -6.23
CA LEU A 7 17.76 -43.07 -7.01
C LEU A 7 18.18 -41.88 -6.15
N GLN A 8 19.32 -42.04 -5.47
CA GLN A 8 20.07 -40.94 -4.86
C GLN A 8 20.80 -40.23 -6.00
N ALA A 9 20.39 -39.00 -6.33
CA ALA A 9 21.18 -38.10 -7.16
C ALA A 9 22.02 -37.23 -6.23
N LEU A 10 23.28 -37.63 -6.05
CA LEU A 10 24.33 -36.87 -5.41
C LEU A 10 24.79 -35.79 -6.41
N LEU A 11 24.37 -34.54 -6.22
CA LEU A 11 24.77 -33.42 -7.08
C LEU A 11 25.84 -32.60 -6.36
N LEU A 12 27.10 -32.88 -6.71
CA LEU A 12 28.27 -32.07 -6.38
C LEU A 12 28.24 -30.81 -7.25
N PHE A 13 28.02 -29.64 -6.63
CA PHE A 13 28.32 -28.36 -7.29
C PHE A 13 29.67 -27.84 -6.78
N ALA A 14 30.57 -27.67 -7.75
CA ALA A 14 31.90 -27.12 -7.58
C ALA A 14 31.81 -25.62 -7.22
N ILE A 15 32.58 -25.22 -6.20
CA ILE A 15 32.79 -23.82 -5.83
C ILE A 15 33.86 -23.26 -6.76
N THR A 16 33.46 -22.47 -7.76
CA THR A 16 34.40 -21.63 -8.53
C THR A 16 34.56 -20.29 -7.82
N ALA A 17 35.75 -20.06 -7.25
CA ALA A 17 36.15 -18.76 -6.71
C ALA A 17 36.32 -17.76 -7.88
N GLY A 18 35.37 -16.83 -8.01
CA GLY A 18 35.46 -15.71 -8.94
C GLY A 18 36.22 -14.55 -8.29
N THR A 19 37.36 -14.18 -8.86
CA THR A 19 38.06 -12.94 -8.59
C THR A 19 37.24 -11.75 -9.12
N ALA A 20 36.70 -10.94 -8.21
CA ALA A 20 36.04 -9.68 -8.56
C ALA A 20 37.10 -8.64 -8.97
N LEU A 21 37.14 -8.28 -10.25
CA LEU A 21 37.79 -7.04 -10.70
C LEU A 21 36.92 -5.85 -10.27
N ALA A 22 37.49 -4.97 -9.46
CA ALA A 22 36.87 -3.71 -9.08
C ALA A 22 36.73 -2.80 -10.32
N ALA A 23 35.50 -2.36 -10.61
CA ALA A 23 35.22 -1.33 -11.59
C ALA A 23 35.57 0.07 -11.02
N PRO A 24 36.08 1.01 -11.84
CA PRO A 24 36.34 2.38 -11.41
C PRO A 24 35.03 3.11 -11.12
N GLN A 25 34.93 3.72 -9.92
CA GLN A 25 33.80 4.59 -9.57
C GLN A 25 33.95 5.96 -10.27
N PRO A 26 32.87 6.54 -10.80
CA PRO A 26 32.88 7.93 -11.25
C PRO A 26 32.92 8.87 -10.04
N SER A 27 33.93 9.74 -10.03
CA SER A 27 34.01 10.90 -9.14
C SER A 27 32.91 11.90 -9.49
N VAL A 28 31.98 12.10 -8.57
CA VAL A 28 30.97 13.17 -8.67
C VAL A 28 31.49 14.35 -7.86
N ASP A 29 31.91 15.40 -8.56
CA ASP A 29 32.27 16.68 -7.95
C ASP A 29 31.02 17.30 -7.30
N CYS A 30 31.12 17.57 -6.00
CA CYS A 30 30.18 18.39 -5.26
C CYS A 30 30.20 19.82 -5.79
N ILE A 31 29.16 20.22 -6.55
CA ILE A 31 28.88 21.62 -6.82
C ILE A 31 28.07 22.17 -5.64
N THR A 32 28.72 23.04 -4.88
CA THR A 32 28.17 23.84 -3.78
C THR A 32 27.08 24.81 -4.28
N PRO A 33 26.05 25.15 -3.48
CA PRO A 33 24.92 25.96 -3.93
C PRO A 33 25.31 27.44 -4.06
N GLY A 34 25.06 28.00 -5.25
CA GLY A 34 25.06 29.44 -5.49
C GLY A 34 23.76 30.06 -4.99
N GLU A 35 23.86 30.78 -3.89
CA GLU A 35 22.95 31.82 -3.43
C GLU A 35 22.68 32.84 -4.55
N THR A 36 21.43 33.10 -4.91
CA THR A 36 21.02 34.41 -5.45
C THR A 36 19.55 34.72 -5.11
N THR A 37 19.47 35.82 -4.38
CA THR A 37 18.40 36.67 -3.86
C THR A 37 17.34 37.15 -4.86
N THR A 38 16.20 37.52 -4.27
CA THR A 38 15.29 38.65 -4.61
C THR A 38 14.15 38.42 -5.60
N GLY A 39 12.91 38.58 -5.10
CA GLY A 39 11.71 38.61 -5.93
C GLY A 39 10.43 38.86 -5.13
N THR A 40 10.32 40.05 -4.54
CA THR A 40 9.10 40.70 -4.03
C THR A 40 7.87 40.43 -4.91
N THR A 41 6.69 40.11 -4.33
CA THR A 41 5.45 40.90 -4.50
C THR A 41 4.38 40.49 -3.47
N LEU A 42 4.08 41.44 -2.60
CA LEU A 42 2.92 41.53 -1.72
C LEU A 42 1.66 41.82 -2.55
N ALA A 43 0.69 40.90 -2.58
CA ALA A 43 -0.65 41.18 -3.08
C ALA A 43 -1.69 40.80 -2.01
N LYS A 44 -1.96 41.81 -1.17
CA LYS A 44 -3.11 41.87 -0.27
C LYS A 44 -4.38 41.91 -1.11
N HIS A 45 -5.19 40.86 -1.08
CA HIS A 45 -6.57 40.92 -1.56
C HIS A 45 -7.54 40.52 -0.44
N THR A 46 -8.01 41.56 0.24
CA THR A 46 -9.16 41.56 1.13
C THR A 46 -10.43 41.49 0.29
N LYS A 47 -11.26 40.45 0.46
CA LYS A 47 -12.70 40.57 0.20
C LYS A 47 -13.49 39.50 0.98
N THR A 48 -13.98 39.92 2.13
CA THR A 48 -15.14 39.31 2.81
C THR A 48 -16.40 40.01 2.28
N PRO A 49 -17.45 39.26 1.96
CA PRO A 49 -18.77 39.66 2.44
C PRO A 49 -19.45 38.52 3.20
N SER A 50 -19.93 38.89 4.39
CA SER A 50 -20.87 38.14 5.21
C SER A 50 -22.13 37.79 4.43
N THR A 51 -22.69 36.61 4.68
CA THR A 51 -24.13 36.37 4.53
C THR A 51 -24.66 35.69 5.78
N THR A 52 -25.83 36.15 6.17
CA THR A 52 -26.46 36.12 7.47
C THR A 52 -27.62 35.13 7.45
N VAL A 53 -27.66 34.29 8.49
CA VAL A 53 -28.83 33.70 9.17
C VAL A 53 -29.65 32.60 8.47
N GLY A 54 -29.74 31.49 9.19
CA GLY A 54 -30.85 30.54 9.16
C GLY A 54 -30.86 29.72 10.47
N LEU A 55 -31.38 30.33 11.55
CA LEU A 55 -31.73 29.63 12.79
C LEU A 55 -33.02 28.85 12.57
N SER A 56 -33.03 27.55 12.87
CA SER A 56 -34.26 26.82 13.17
C SER A 56 -34.02 25.83 14.29
N GLN A 57 -35.03 25.76 15.15
CA GLN A 57 -34.97 25.37 16.55
C GLN A 57 -35.16 23.86 16.75
N THR A 58 -34.47 23.39 17.79
CA THR A 58 -34.88 22.46 18.86
C THR A 58 -36.10 21.54 18.65
N SER A 59 -35.87 20.24 18.80
CA SER A 59 -36.75 19.39 19.62
C SER A 59 -35.96 18.26 20.28
N LEU A 60 -35.97 18.25 21.61
CA LEU A 60 -35.46 17.22 22.51
C LEU A 60 -36.40 16.02 22.51
N SER A 61 -35.85 14.81 22.43
CA SER A 61 -36.42 13.59 23.03
C SER A 61 -35.31 12.55 23.26
N SER A 62 -35.23 12.10 24.51
CA SER A 62 -34.43 11.00 25.08
C SER A 62 -35.41 10.28 26.04
N PRO A 63 -35.24 9.02 26.52
CA PRO A 63 -34.10 8.09 26.38
C PRO A 63 -34.50 6.59 26.15
N SER A 64 -33.47 5.73 26.21
CA SER A 64 -33.42 4.33 26.71
C SER A 64 -33.22 3.17 25.72
N SER A 65 -31.94 2.79 25.62
CA SER A 65 -31.33 1.45 25.67
C SER A 65 -32.16 0.21 25.35
N PRO A 66 -31.60 -0.70 24.53
CA PRO A 66 -30.94 -1.85 25.18
C PRO A 66 -29.48 -2.12 24.73
N LEU A 67 -28.82 -2.84 25.63
CA LEU A 67 -27.44 -3.35 25.69
C LEU A 67 -26.91 -3.95 24.36
N PRO A 68 -25.63 -3.74 24.00
CA PRO A 68 -25.03 -4.43 22.86
C PRO A 68 -24.83 -5.91 23.19
N THR A 69 -25.59 -6.79 22.55
CA THR A 69 -25.25 -8.21 22.50
C THR A 69 -24.03 -8.38 21.61
N SER A 70 -22.86 -8.58 22.21
CA SER A 70 -21.69 -9.14 21.54
C SER A 70 -22.04 -10.53 21.01
N SER A 71 -22.48 -10.59 19.76
CA SER A 71 -22.49 -11.83 18.99
C SER A 71 -21.25 -11.83 18.13
N SER A 72 -20.23 -12.54 18.61
CA SER A 72 -19.06 -12.92 17.85
C SER A 72 -19.52 -13.85 16.72
N ALA A 73 -19.93 -13.27 15.61
CA ALA A 73 -20.11 -14.00 14.37
C ALA A 73 -18.76 -13.93 13.64
N SER A 74 -17.99 -15.01 13.73
CA SER A 74 -16.93 -15.32 12.79
C SER A 74 -17.55 -15.41 11.41
N HIS A 75 -17.61 -14.28 10.70
CA HIS A 75 -17.94 -14.29 9.29
C HIS A 75 -16.79 -14.99 8.58
N PRO A 76 -17.02 -16.08 7.83
CA PRO A 76 -16.12 -16.40 6.75
C PRO A 76 -16.15 -15.20 5.81
N ALA A 77 -14.98 -14.60 5.56
CA ALA A 77 -14.84 -13.59 4.53
C ALA A 77 -15.44 -14.16 3.23
N THR A 78 -16.61 -13.66 2.85
CA THR A 78 -17.22 -14.00 1.58
C THR A 78 -16.30 -13.42 0.52
N ARG A 79 -15.58 -14.30 -0.20
CA ARG A 79 -14.75 -13.95 -1.35
C ARG A 79 -15.62 -13.14 -2.31
N ALA A 80 -15.43 -11.81 -2.30
CA ALA A 80 -16.15 -10.92 -3.20
C ALA A 80 -15.82 -11.32 -4.64
N ALA A 81 -16.85 -11.32 -5.49
CA ALA A 81 -16.77 -11.72 -6.88
C ALA A 81 -15.98 -10.70 -7.74
N GLY A 82 -14.66 -10.73 -7.60
CA GLY A 82 -13.72 -10.56 -8.71
C GLY A 82 -12.92 -11.85 -8.70
N ALA A 83 -12.87 -12.57 -9.80
CA ALA A 83 -12.17 -13.85 -9.86
C ALA A 83 -10.68 -13.62 -9.53
N ALA A 84 -10.31 -13.81 -8.26
CA ALA A 84 -8.91 -13.91 -7.86
C ALA A 84 -8.33 -15.04 -8.73
N ARG A 85 -7.28 -14.71 -9.49
CA ARG A 85 -6.56 -15.71 -10.26
C ARG A 85 -6.02 -16.74 -9.27
N ASP A 86 -5.99 -18.01 -9.66
CA ASP A 86 -5.52 -19.07 -8.76
C ASP A 86 -4.05 -18.89 -8.34
N ASP A 87 -3.33 -17.96 -9.00
CA ASP A 87 -1.94 -17.59 -8.74
C ASP A 87 -1.76 -16.23 -8.01
N GLU A 88 -2.85 -15.51 -7.69
CA GLU A 88 -2.74 -14.19 -7.04
C GLU A 88 -2.31 -14.36 -5.57
N PRO A 89 -1.21 -13.71 -5.12
CA PRO A 89 -0.73 -13.84 -3.75
C PRO A 89 -1.76 -13.33 -2.73
N ASP A 90 -1.69 -13.84 -1.50
CA ASP A 90 -2.59 -13.49 -0.40
C ASP A 90 -2.35 -12.05 0.12
N TRP A 91 -2.66 -11.07 -0.72
CA TRP A 91 -2.53 -9.65 -0.40
C TRP A 91 -3.43 -9.25 0.77
N GLN A 92 -4.56 -9.94 0.95
CA GLN A 92 -5.51 -9.68 2.03
C GLN A 92 -4.90 -10.04 3.39
N GLY A 93 -4.29 -11.22 3.50
CA GLY A 93 -3.58 -11.65 4.69
C GLY A 93 -2.42 -10.71 5.03
N ILE A 94 -1.66 -10.28 4.02
CA ILE A 94 -0.52 -9.36 4.19
C ILE A 94 -1.02 -7.98 4.67
N ALA A 95 -2.02 -7.39 4.02
CA ALA A 95 -2.56 -6.09 4.42
C ALA A 95 -3.14 -6.14 5.84
N ALA A 96 -3.86 -7.21 6.19
CA ALA A 96 -4.42 -7.40 7.53
C ALA A 96 -3.33 -7.54 8.59
N LYS A 97 -2.28 -8.33 8.31
CA LYS A 97 -1.11 -8.51 9.20
C LYS A 97 -0.47 -7.17 9.53
N TRP A 98 -0.17 -6.36 8.53
CA TRP A 98 0.54 -5.10 8.74
C TRP A 98 -0.35 -4.03 9.36
N ARG A 99 -1.65 -4.00 9.08
CA ARG A 99 -2.56 -3.13 9.85
C ARG A 99 -2.63 -3.52 11.31
N ALA A 100 -2.68 -4.82 11.62
CA ALA A 100 -2.64 -5.28 13.01
C ALA A 100 -1.32 -4.87 13.69
N ALA A 101 -0.18 -4.96 13.00
CA ALA A 101 1.10 -4.49 13.50
C ALA A 101 1.07 -2.98 13.83
N LEU A 102 0.43 -2.16 12.98
CA LEU A 102 0.23 -0.72 13.20
C LEU A 102 -0.84 -0.41 14.28
N GLY A 103 -1.44 -1.41 14.92
CA GLY A 103 -2.54 -1.21 15.89
C GLY A 103 -3.85 -0.73 15.26
N LYS A 104 -4.05 -0.99 13.97
CA LYS A 104 -5.22 -0.56 13.19
C LYS A 104 -6.19 -1.71 12.91
N ALA A 105 -7.48 -1.38 12.84
CA ALA A 105 -8.50 -2.35 12.42
C ALA A 105 -8.29 -2.76 10.95
N ALA A 106 -8.44 -4.05 10.63
CA ALA A 106 -8.36 -4.53 9.26
C ALA A 106 -9.45 -3.88 8.37
N TRP A 107 -9.10 -3.60 7.12
CA TRP A 107 -10.07 -3.12 6.13
C TRP A 107 -11.00 -4.25 5.68
N LYS A 108 -12.22 -3.88 5.27
CA LYS A 108 -13.11 -4.77 4.54
C LYS A 108 -12.68 -4.87 3.09
N VAL A 109 -12.63 -6.08 2.54
CA VAL A 109 -12.40 -6.26 1.11
C VAL A 109 -13.64 -5.80 0.34
N ASN A 110 -13.45 -4.96 -0.68
CA ASN A 110 -14.52 -4.47 -1.54
C ASN A 110 -14.24 -4.83 -3.00
N GLY A 111 -15.18 -5.55 -3.64
CA GLY A 111 -15.01 -6.03 -5.02
C GLY A 111 -14.90 -4.92 -6.07
N THR A 112 -15.54 -3.77 -5.85
CA THR A 112 -15.40 -2.59 -6.73
C THR A 112 -13.99 -2.01 -6.64
N LEU A 113 -13.45 -1.87 -5.42
CA LEU A 113 -12.07 -1.39 -5.24
C LEU A 113 -11.04 -2.38 -5.84
N VAL A 114 -11.28 -3.69 -5.75
CA VAL A 114 -10.43 -4.70 -6.40
C VAL A 114 -10.46 -4.53 -7.92
N ALA A 115 -11.66 -4.36 -8.51
CA ALA A 115 -11.80 -4.14 -9.94
C ALA A 115 -11.14 -2.83 -10.41
N ASN A 116 -11.25 -1.77 -9.61
CA ASN A 116 -10.62 -0.48 -9.88
C ASN A 116 -9.10 -0.58 -9.84
N ALA A 117 -8.54 -1.23 -8.81
CA ALA A 117 -7.10 -1.47 -8.70
C ALA A 117 -6.56 -2.27 -9.91
N LEU A 118 -7.28 -3.33 -10.31
CA LEU A 118 -6.91 -4.15 -11.48
C LEU A 118 -6.95 -3.32 -12.77
N LYS A 119 -7.97 -2.49 -12.95
CA LYS A 119 -8.09 -1.59 -14.10
C LYS A 119 -6.89 -0.64 -14.15
N THR A 120 -6.56 0.03 -13.04
CA THR A 120 -5.43 0.96 -12.98
C THR A 120 -4.10 0.28 -13.29
N ALA A 121 -3.84 -0.90 -12.73
CA ALA A 121 -2.62 -1.66 -13.03
C ALA A 121 -2.51 -2.00 -14.53
N ARG A 122 -3.61 -2.47 -15.13
CA ARG A 122 -3.67 -2.84 -16.56
C ARG A 122 -3.50 -1.63 -17.49
N ASP A 123 -4.23 -0.56 -17.23
CA ASP A 123 -4.23 0.66 -18.06
C ASP A 123 -2.93 1.47 -17.90
N GLY A 124 -2.17 1.19 -16.83
CA GLY A 124 -0.83 1.72 -16.63
C GLY A 124 0.19 1.25 -17.67
N HIS A 125 -0.03 0.11 -18.33
CA HIS A 125 0.88 -0.47 -19.33
C HIS A 125 2.35 -0.52 -18.84
N GLY A 126 2.55 -1.00 -17.60
CA GLY A 126 3.88 -1.06 -16.96
C GLY A 126 4.41 0.28 -16.45
N LYS A 127 3.60 1.34 -16.49
CA LYS A 127 3.91 2.64 -15.88
C LYS A 127 2.97 2.89 -14.70
N MET A 128 3.54 3.28 -13.56
CA MET A 128 2.78 3.72 -12.39
C MET A 128 2.08 5.06 -12.69
N ARG A 129 0.83 4.99 -13.13
CA ARG A 129 -0.02 6.16 -13.37
C ARG A 129 -1.24 6.04 -12.48
N HIS A 130 -1.37 6.97 -11.53
CA HIS A 130 -2.56 7.03 -10.70
C HIS A 130 -3.81 7.30 -11.54
N GLU A 131 -4.87 6.56 -11.24
CA GLU A 131 -6.20 6.72 -11.82
C GLU A 131 -7.23 6.39 -10.73
N LEU A 132 -7.78 7.41 -10.07
CA LEU A 132 -8.85 7.23 -9.09
C LEU A 132 -10.17 6.98 -9.79
N ASN A 133 -10.58 5.72 -9.84
CA ASN A 133 -11.85 5.28 -10.39
C ASN A 133 -13.01 5.58 -9.42
N PRO A 134 -14.28 5.62 -9.90
CA PRO A 134 -15.44 5.86 -9.04
C PRO A 134 -15.48 4.90 -7.84
N GLY A 135 -15.66 5.48 -6.64
CA GLY A 135 -15.67 4.76 -5.37
C GLY A 135 -14.31 4.66 -4.67
N SER A 136 -13.20 4.84 -5.40
CA SER A 136 -11.85 4.93 -4.82
C SER A 136 -11.65 6.32 -4.22
N LEU A 137 -11.21 6.38 -2.95
CA LEU A 137 -10.89 7.63 -2.24
C LEU A 137 -9.39 7.87 -2.15
N ALA A 138 -8.59 6.80 -2.24
CA ALA A 138 -7.14 6.85 -2.30
C ALA A 138 -6.59 5.65 -3.06
N GLN A 139 -5.35 5.77 -3.52
CA GLN A 139 -4.69 4.74 -4.32
C GLN A 139 -3.20 4.72 -4.01
N VAL A 140 -2.63 3.52 -3.95
CA VAL A 140 -1.18 3.31 -3.85
C VAL A 140 -0.73 2.36 -4.97
N LEU A 141 0.42 2.66 -5.58
CA LEU A 141 0.99 1.89 -6.70
C LEU A 141 2.45 1.55 -6.41
N ALA A 142 2.90 0.38 -6.87
CA ALA A 142 4.30 -0.01 -6.82
C ALA A 142 4.65 -0.91 -8.00
N PRO A 143 5.91 -0.88 -8.50
CA PRO A 143 6.38 -1.94 -9.37
C PRO A 143 6.43 -3.26 -8.58
N GLY A 144 6.25 -4.36 -9.28
CA GLY A 144 6.56 -5.67 -8.74
C GLY A 144 5.95 -6.82 -9.51
N ASP A 145 6.07 -8.00 -8.93
CA ASP A 145 5.51 -9.22 -9.48
C ASP A 145 5.01 -10.12 -8.34
N GLU A 146 4.41 -11.25 -8.72
CA GLU A 146 3.82 -12.22 -7.80
C GLU A 146 4.85 -13.18 -7.17
N HIS A 147 6.10 -13.23 -7.66
CA HIS A 147 7.01 -14.36 -7.42
C HIS A 147 8.48 -13.98 -7.11
N SER A 148 8.81 -12.70 -6.93
CA SER A 148 10.18 -12.23 -6.71
C SER A 148 10.34 -11.38 -5.44
N ASP A 149 11.53 -10.78 -5.29
CA ASP A 149 11.86 -9.78 -4.27
C ASP A 149 10.91 -8.55 -4.30
N TYR A 150 10.08 -8.42 -5.34
CA TYR A 150 9.00 -7.44 -5.45
C TYR A 150 7.59 -8.04 -5.26
N SER A 151 7.49 -9.06 -4.41
CA SER A 151 6.22 -9.59 -3.92
C SER A 151 5.32 -8.49 -3.34
N PHE A 152 4.03 -8.79 -3.18
CA PHE A 152 3.11 -7.84 -2.55
C PHE A 152 3.58 -7.38 -1.17
N GLU A 153 4.18 -8.24 -0.34
CA GLU A 153 4.67 -7.83 0.99
C GLU A 153 5.87 -6.87 0.88
N ALA A 154 6.75 -7.06 -0.09
CA ALA A 154 7.86 -6.14 -0.34
C ALA A 154 7.35 -4.76 -0.80
N ALA A 155 6.35 -4.72 -1.69
CA ALA A 155 5.70 -3.47 -2.10
C ALA A 155 4.95 -2.82 -0.92
N PHE A 156 4.15 -3.60 -0.20
CA PHE A 156 3.29 -3.11 0.87
C PHE A 156 4.09 -2.53 2.05
N VAL A 157 5.14 -3.25 2.46
CA VAL A 157 5.96 -2.84 3.59
C VAL A 157 7.10 -1.94 3.12
N GLY A 158 7.97 -2.49 2.27
CA GLY A 158 9.18 -1.83 1.81
C GLY A 158 8.92 -0.61 0.96
N GLY A 159 8.01 -0.73 -0.01
CA GLY A 159 7.67 0.36 -0.93
C GLY A 159 6.78 1.43 -0.31
N TRP A 160 5.74 1.03 0.43
CA TRP A 160 4.72 1.96 0.90
C TRP A 160 4.85 2.33 2.37
N LEU A 161 4.77 1.38 3.32
CA LEU A 161 4.79 1.72 4.75
C LEU A 161 6.13 2.31 5.21
N CYS A 162 7.25 1.82 4.66
CA CYS A 162 8.58 2.28 5.02
C CYS A 162 8.95 3.67 4.48
N GLU A 163 8.05 4.34 3.76
CA GLU A 163 8.13 5.78 3.55
C GLU A 163 8.12 6.57 4.87
N ILE A 164 7.46 6.03 5.90
CA ILE A 164 7.53 6.54 7.28
C ILE A 164 8.06 5.39 8.17
N PRO A 165 9.39 5.19 8.24
CA PRO A 165 9.97 4.05 8.96
C PRO A 165 9.74 4.12 10.48
N THR A 166 9.33 5.28 10.99
CA THR A 166 8.99 5.50 12.40
C THR A 166 7.55 5.15 12.75
N LEU A 167 6.75 4.61 11.81
CA LEU A 167 5.41 4.12 12.12
C LEU A 167 5.46 3.04 13.21
N PRO A 168 4.64 3.15 14.26
CA PRO A 168 4.66 2.20 15.36
C PRO A 168 4.27 0.81 14.86
N GLY A 169 5.01 -0.22 15.29
CA GLY A 169 4.73 -1.61 14.95
C GLY A 169 5.47 -2.16 13.72
N LEU A 170 6.23 -1.33 13.00
CA LEU A 170 7.07 -1.82 11.89
C LEU A 170 8.33 -2.57 12.37
N GLY A 171 8.89 -2.23 13.54
CA GLY A 171 10.13 -2.85 14.03
C GLY A 171 11.24 -2.82 12.97
N ASP A 172 11.93 -3.94 12.77
CA ASP A 172 13.03 -4.06 11.80
C ASP A 172 12.55 -4.34 10.36
N ALA A 173 11.24 -4.24 10.09
CA ALA A 173 10.67 -4.59 8.79
C ALA A 173 11.22 -3.71 7.66
N CYS A 174 11.52 -2.44 7.94
CA CYS A 174 12.09 -1.53 6.95
C CYS A 174 13.57 -1.79 6.67
N GLU A 175 14.30 -2.40 7.61
CA GLU A 175 15.66 -2.88 7.33
C GLU A 175 15.62 -4.09 6.39
N LYS A 176 14.62 -4.96 6.57
CA LYS A 176 14.43 -6.14 5.72
C LYS A 176 13.91 -5.81 4.33
N TRP A 177 12.85 -5.01 4.24
CA TRP A 177 12.08 -4.81 3.01
C TRP A 177 12.29 -3.45 2.35
N GLY A 178 12.79 -2.45 3.09
CA GLY A 178 13.04 -1.10 2.57
C GLY A 178 14.21 -0.97 1.58
N PRO A 179 15.30 -1.76 1.65
CA PRO A 179 16.38 -1.65 0.68
C PRO A 179 15.91 -1.81 -0.77
N GLY A 180 16.38 -0.94 -1.66
CA GLY A 180 16.01 -0.93 -3.09
C GLY A 180 14.81 -0.05 -3.42
N TRP A 181 14.04 0.38 -2.42
CA TRP A 181 12.96 1.35 -2.59
C TRP A 181 13.46 2.78 -2.46
N LYS A 182 12.83 3.70 -3.19
CA LYS A 182 13.12 5.14 -3.12
C LYS A 182 12.10 5.81 -2.21
N HIS A 183 12.50 6.14 -0.99
CA HIS A 183 11.67 6.90 -0.04
C HIS A 183 12.00 8.39 -0.13
N GLY A 184 11.12 9.17 -0.75
CA GLY A 184 11.19 10.63 -0.78
C GLY A 184 9.82 11.31 -0.63
N GLU A 185 8.76 10.51 -0.54
CA GLU A 185 7.37 10.88 -0.38
C GLU A 185 6.82 10.07 0.81
N THR A 186 5.73 10.53 1.42
CA THR A 186 5.07 9.85 2.56
C THR A 186 3.63 9.42 2.27
N GLY A 187 3.15 9.72 1.06
CA GLY A 187 1.73 9.60 0.71
C GLY A 187 1.21 8.18 0.84
N HIS A 188 1.99 7.16 0.47
CA HIS A 188 1.54 5.77 0.56
C HIS A 188 1.45 5.32 2.02
N ALA A 189 2.47 5.63 2.83
CA ALA A 189 2.45 5.34 4.27
C ALA A 189 1.28 6.04 4.99
N GLU A 190 1.00 7.30 4.67
CA GLU A 190 -0.12 8.07 5.23
C GLU A 190 -1.47 7.45 4.85
N ILE A 191 -1.64 7.05 3.59
CA ILE A 191 -2.86 6.37 3.12
C ILE A 191 -3.07 5.05 3.86
N LEU A 192 -2.05 4.20 3.93
CA LEU A 192 -2.17 2.84 4.48
C LEU A 192 -2.25 2.81 6.01
N SER A 193 -1.66 3.79 6.69
CA SER A 193 -1.76 3.95 8.14
C SER A 193 -2.99 4.76 8.59
N SER A 194 -3.76 5.33 7.66
CA SER A 194 -4.96 6.11 7.97
C SER A 194 -6.09 5.25 8.56
N GLU A 195 -6.91 5.90 9.39
CA GLU A 195 -8.21 5.40 9.87
C GLU A 195 -9.38 5.95 9.04
N GLY A 196 -9.13 6.86 8.10
CA GLY A 196 -10.14 7.48 7.24
C GLY A 196 -10.69 6.56 6.16
N TYR A 197 -10.14 5.35 6.02
CA TYR A 197 -10.58 4.32 5.08
C TYR A 197 -10.95 3.04 5.86
N ASN A 198 -12.07 2.42 5.50
CA ASN A 198 -12.52 1.18 6.11
C ASN A 198 -12.63 0.01 5.11
N SER A 199 -12.35 0.26 3.83
CA SER A 199 -12.39 -0.73 2.77
C SER A 199 -11.16 -0.64 1.85
N ILE A 200 -10.77 -1.77 1.29
CA ILE A 200 -9.63 -1.90 0.37
C ILE A 200 -9.93 -2.90 -0.75
N GLY A 201 -9.29 -2.70 -1.89
CA GLY A 201 -9.12 -3.74 -2.90
C GLY A 201 -7.76 -3.59 -3.56
N CYS A 202 -7.02 -4.69 -3.67
CA CYS A 202 -5.74 -4.72 -4.36
C CYS A 202 -5.78 -5.71 -5.52
N ALA A 203 -4.90 -5.50 -6.49
CA ALA A 203 -4.69 -6.38 -7.63
C ALA A 203 -3.30 -6.15 -8.25
N TRP A 204 -2.88 -7.10 -9.10
CA TRP A 204 -1.67 -7.00 -9.89
C TRP A 204 -1.93 -7.27 -11.37
N ASP A 205 -1.35 -6.44 -12.23
CA ASP A 205 -1.33 -6.63 -13.68
C ASP A 205 -0.15 -5.83 -14.26
N GLY A 206 0.45 -6.32 -15.34
CA GLY A 206 1.49 -5.58 -16.07
C GLY A 206 2.73 -5.19 -15.26
N GLY A 207 3.07 -5.92 -14.19
CA GLY A 207 4.21 -5.61 -13.33
C GLY A 207 3.93 -4.50 -12.30
N ILE A 208 2.66 -4.21 -12.01
CA ILE A 208 2.23 -3.16 -11.08
C ILE A 208 1.32 -3.75 -10.02
N TRP A 209 1.70 -3.56 -8.75
CA TRP A 209 0.80 -3.70 -7.62
C TRP A 209 -0.02 -2.41 -7.47
N ALA A 210 -1.34 -2.56 -7.40
CA ALA A 210 -2.25 -1.45 -7.14
C ALA A 210 -3.17 -1.79 -5.97
N CYS A 211 -3.41 -0.83 -5.08
CA CYS A 211 -4.46 -0.91 -4.08
C CYS A 211 -5.27 0.37 -4.07
N ASP A 212 -6.59 0.23 -4.12
CA ASP A 212 -7.55 1.30 -3.91
C ASP A 212 -8.19 1.19 -2.54
N LEU A 213 -8.35 2.34 -1.87
CA LEU A 213 -8.95 2.46 -0.55
C LEU A 213 -10.21 3.32 -0.61
N GLY A 214 -11.18 3.01 0.25
CA GLY A 214 -12.44 3.72 0.31
C GLY A 214 -13.18 3.50 1.62
N ASN A 215 -14.41 4.02 1.68
CA ASN A 215 -15.35 3.78 2.76
C ASN A 215 -16.55 3.05 2.18
N GLY A 216 -16.74 1.79 2.59
CA GLY A 216 -17.59 0.79 1.94
C GLY A 216 -18.84 1.36 1.28
N VAL A 217 -18.94 1.14 -0.03
CA VAL A 217 -20.21 1.20 -0.76
C VAL A 217 -21.09 0.02 -0.38
#